data_AF-A0A167NA25-F1
#
_entry.id   AF-A0A167NA25-F1
#
_cell.length_a   1.000
_cell.length_b   1.000
_cell.length_c   1.000
_cell.angle_alpha   90.00
_cell.angle_beta   90.00
_cell.angle_gamma   90.00
#
_symmetry.space_group_name_H-M   'P 1'
#
loop_
_entity.id
_entity.type
_entity.pdbx_description
1 polymer ?
#
loop_
_entity_poly.entity_id
_entity_poly.type
_entity_poly.pdbx_seq_one_letter_code
_entity_poly.pdbx_strand_id
1 'polypeptide(L)'
;EISHLFSVNRFVEQGRFKPFENNKNRKLLWHGSNTSNFMGILKQGLRCQPQTTDHNGAQYGNGIYFGDMFCKSISYSGNNTGFENKAYKLLLLCEVA
;
A
#
# COMPACT_ATOMS: atom_id res chain seq x y z
N GLU A 1 3.97 -15.53 8.85
CA GLU A 1 3.02 -16.41 8.15
C GLU A 1 1.89 -15.56 7.57
N ILE A 2 1.29 -15.97 6.45
CA ILE A 2 0.10 -15.32 5.88
C ILE A 2 -1.13 -15.98 6.49
N SER A 3 -1.87 -15.24 7.32
CA SER A 3 -3.08 -15.78 7.97
C SER A 3 -4.34 -15.60 7.13
N HIS A 4 -4.42 -14.51 6.35
CA HIS A 4 -5.62 -14.14 5.59
C HIS A 4 -5.25 -13.51 4.25
N LEU A 5 -6.09 -13.73 3.24
CA LEU A 5 -6.01 -13.11 1.93
C LEU A 5 -7.39 -12.55 1.57
N PHE A 6 -7.44 -11.28 1.22
CA PHE A 6 -8.67 -10.59 0.87
C PHE A 6 -8.56 -10.00 -0.54
N SER A 7 -9.62 -10.13 -1.33
CA SER A 7 -9.77 -9.35 -2.55
C SER A 7 -10.38 -7.99 -2.19
N VAL A 8 -9.75 -6.91 -2.62
CA VAL A 8 -10.23 -5.54 -2.42
C VAL A 8 -10.54 -4.95 -3.78
N ASN A 9 -11.78 -4.53 -3.99
CA ASN A 9 -12.20 -3.85 -5.21
C ASN A 9 -12.82 -2.50 -4.85
N ARG A 10 -12.19 -1.43 -5.33
CA ARG A 10 -12.69 -0.07 -5.18
C ARG A 10 -13.16 0.42 -6.53
N PHE A 11 -14.48 0.42 -6.74
CA PHE A 11 -15.11 0.72 -8.04
C PHE A 11 -14.62 2.02 -8.68
N VAL A 12 -14.44 3.07 -7.86
CA VAL A 12 -13.92 4.38 -8.31
C VAL A 12 -12.50 4.27 -8.91
N GLU A 13 -11.68 3.31 -8.46
CA GLU A 13 -10.32 3.12 -8.99
C GLU A 13 -10.29 2.44 -10.35
N GLN A 14 -11.27 1.62 -10.70
CA GLN A 14 -11.33 0.99 -12.03
C GLN A 14 -11.38 2.05 -13.14
N GLY A 15 -12.27 3.04 -12.99
CA GLY A 15 -12.35 4.16 -13.94
C GLY A 15 -11.08 5.00 -14.00
N ARG A 16 -10.38 5.18 -12.86
CA ARG A 16 -9.13 5.94 -12.78
C ARG A 16 -7.93 5.18 -13.36
N PHE A 17 -7.94 3.85 -13.27
CA PHE A 17 -6.87 2.98 -13.76
C PHE A 17 -7.02 2.66 -15.25
N LYS A 18 -8.24 2.75 -15.80
CA LYS A 18 -8.56 2.48 -17.22
C LYS A 18 -7.57 3.06 -18.26
N PRO A 19 -7.10 4.33 -18.14
CA PRO A 19 -6.12 4.87 -19.08
C PRO A 19 -4.79 4.11 -19.13
N PHE A 20 -4.47 3.35 -18.08
CA PHE A 20 -3.23 2.62 -17.90
C PHE A 20 -3.36 1.10 -18.11
N GLU A 21 -4.58 0.59 -18.35
CA GLU A 21 -4.87 -0.85 -18.54
C GLU A 21 -4.08 -1.49 -19.70
N ASN A 22 -3.66 -0.72 -20.69
CA ASN A 22 -2.89 -1.20 -21.84
C ASN A 22 -1.37 -0.98 -21.70
N ASN A 23 -0.91 -0.45 -20.55
CA ASN A 23 0.52 -0.31 -20.31
C ASN A 23 1.19 -1.70 -20.31
N LYS A 24 2.28 -1.86 -21.06
CA LYS A 24 2.98 -3.15 -21.20
C LYS A 24 3.79 -3.52 -19.96
N ASN A 25 4.12 -2.56 -19.10
CA ASN A 25 4.97 -2.75 -17.92
C ASN A 25 4.15 -2.75 -16.62
N ARG A 26 2.94 -3.31 -16.64
CA ARG A 26 2.16 -3.48 -15.41
C ARG A 26 2.77 -4.55 -14.53
N LYS A 27 2.82 -4.27 -13.23
CA LYS A 27 3.39 -5.15 -12.23
C LYS A 27 2.44 -5.30 -11.06
N LEU A 28 2.46 -6.48 -10.46
CA LEU A 28 1.81 -6.74 -9.19
C LEU A 28 2.85 -6.58 -8.09
N LEU A 29 2.73 -5.52 -7.28
CA LEU A 29 3.76 -5.12 -6.32
C LEU A 29 3.19 -4.92 -4.91
N TRP A 30 4.03 -5.15 -3.91
CA TRP A 30 3.69 -5.01 -2.51
C TRP A 30 3.74 -3.55 -2.05
N HIS A 31 2.80 -3.15 -1.21
CA HIS A 31 2.82 -1.90 -0.47
C HIS A 31 2.57 -2.19 1.02
N GLY A 32 3.52 -1.82 1.87
CA GLY A 32 3.36 -1.87 3.31
C GLY A 32 3.02 -0.50 3.88
N SER A 33 2.09 -0.46 4.83
CA SER A 33 1.75 0.76 5.58
C SER A 33 1.35 0.40 6.99
N ASN A 34 1.47 1.33 7.93
CA ASN A 34 0.98 1.11 9.29
C ASN A 34 -0.51 0.71 9.26
N THR A 35 -0.91 -0.28 10.05
CA THR A 35 -2.30 -0.73 10.20
C THR A 35 -3.27 0.44 10.44
N SER A 36 -2.85 1.50 11.16
CA SER A 36 -3.66 2.71 11.37
C SER A 36 -4.08 3.42 10.09
N ASN A 37 -3.32 3.26 9.00
CA ASN A 37 -3.55 3.94 7.72
C ASN A 37 -4.54 3.19 6.83
N PHE A 38 -4.78 1.90 7.08
CA PHE A 38 -5.56 1.05 6.16
C PHE A 38 -7.00 1.51 5.98
N MET A 39 -7.65 2.01 7.03
CA MET A 39 -9.02 2.57 6.88
C MET A 39 -9.05 3.78 5.95
N GLY A 40 -8.02 4.63 6.02
CA GLY A 40 -7.86 5.76 5.10
C GLY A 40 -7.57 5.30 3.67
N ILE A 41 -6.69 4.30 3.50
CA ILE A 41 -6.35 3.73 2.19
C ILE A 41 -7.57 3.06 1.56
N LEU A 42 -8.35 2.26 2.30
CA LEU A 42 -9.54 1.60 1.77
C LEU A 42 -10.66 2.60 1.42
N LYS A 43 -10.75 3.72 2.15
CA LYS A 43 -11.72 4.78 1.85
C LYS A 43 -11.29 5.63 0.64
N GLN A 44 -10.06 6.12 0.63
CA GLN A 44 -9.61 7.20 -0.26
C GLN A 44 -8.55 6.77 -1.27
N GLY A 45 -7.87 5.66 -1.02
CA GLY A 45 -6.81 5.10 -1.84
C GLY A 45 -5.43 5.47 -1.39
N LEU A 46 -4.46 4.88 -2.06
CA LEU A 46 -3.07 5.27 -1.91
C LEU A 46 -2.92 6.69 -2.45
N ARG A 47 -2.30 7.55 -1.65
CA ARG A 47 -2.10 8.97 -1.94
C ARG A 47 -0.65 9.32 -1.68
N CYS A 48 -0.10 10.17 -2.53
CA CYS A 48 1.16 10.85 -2.24
C CYS A 48 1.00 11.70 -0.98
N GLN A 49 2.10 11.93 -0.26
CA GLN A 49 2.07 12.81 0.90
C GLN A 49 1.70 14.24 0.48
N PRO A 50 1.03 15.01 1.35
CA PRO A 50 0.82 16.44 1.13
C PRO A 50 2.17 17.16 0.97
N GLN A 51 2.23 18.21 0.14
CA GLN A 51 3.45 19.01 -0.01
C GLN A 51 3.87 19.74 1.27
N THR A 52 2.96 19.83 2.25
CA THR A 52 3.12 20.56 3.51
C THR A 52 3.78 19.73 4.63
N THR A 53 4.11 18.46 4.39
CA THR A 53 4.70 17.58 5.42
C THR A 53 6.21 17.39 5.19
N ASP A 54 6.97 17.27 6.27
CA ASP A 54 8.40 16.99 6.21
C ASP A 54 8.67 15.66 5.47
N HIS A 55 9.56 15.70 4.48
CA HIS A 55 9.82 14.62 3.52
C HIS A 55 10.71 13.51 4.10
N ASN A 56 10.53 13.16 5.38
CA ASN A 56 11.34 12.15 6.03
C ASN A 56 10.98 10.75 5.48
N GLY A 57 11.95 10.08 4.86
CA GLY A 57 11.83 8.69 4.39
C GLY A 57 11.42 8.49 2.93
N ALA A 58 11.27 9.56 2.13
CA ALA A 58 10.96 9.48 0.70
C ALA A 58 12.24 9.44 -0.16
N GLN A 59 12.77 8.24 -0.44
CA GLN A 59 14.06 8.07 -1.13
C GLN A 59 14.12 8.65 -2.55
N TYR A 60 12.97 8.74 -3.24
CA TYR A 60 12.87 9.18 -4.63
C TYR A 60 11.85 10.32 -4.81
N GLY A 61 11.61 11.11 -3.76
CA GLY A 61 10.66 12.23 -3.78
C GLY A 61 9.22 11.84 -3.47
N ASN A 62 8.28 12.77 -3.69
CA ASN A 62 6.88 12.55 -3.34
C ASN A 62 6.21 11.56 -4.31
N GLY A 63 5.83 10.40 -3.80
CA GLY A 63 5.25 9.33 -4.60
C GLY A 63 4.64 8.22 -3.75
N ILE A 64 4.01 7.26 -4.41
CA ILE A 64 3.53 6.03 -3.80
C ILE A 64 4.58 4.95 -4.07
N TYR A 65 5.09 4.35 -2.99
CA TYR A 65 6.21 3.42 -3.05
C TYR A 65 5.73 1.97 -3.02
N PHE A 66 6.36 1.14 -3.84
CA PHE A 66 6.08 -0.29 -3.94
C PHE A 66 7.37 -1.10 -3.89
N GLY A 67 7.28 -2.35 -3.44
CA GLY A 67 8.36 -3.32 -3.44
C GLY A 67 7.96 -4.59 -4.19
N ASP A 68 8.90 -5.18 -4.92
CA ASP A 68 8.77 -6.53 -5.51
C ASP A 68 8.90 -7.64 -4.46
N MET A 69 9.58 -7.36 -3.36
CA MET A 69 9.78 -8.29 -2.26
C MET A 69 8.84 -8.04 -1.08
N PHE A 70 8.21 -9.11 -0.60
CA PHE A 70 7.39 -9.10 0.62
C PHE A 70 8.17 -8.59 1.83
N CYS A 71 9.41 -9.08 2.03
CA CYS A 71 10.25 -8.73 3.18
C CYS A 71 10.60 -7.22 3.23
N LYS A 72 10.73 -6.57 2.08
CA LYS A 72 10.97 -5.13 2.00
C LYS A 72 9.72 -4.34 2.37
N SER A 73 8.54 -4.81 1.98
CA SER A 73 7.28 -4.07 2.23
C SER A 73 6.76 -4.27 3.65
N ILE A 74 6.94 -5.46 4.26
CA ILE A 74 6.46 -5.72 5.63
C ILE A 74 7.16 -4.86 6.69
N SER A 75 8.39 -4.38 6.43
CA SER A 75 9.10 -3.48 7.35
C SER A 75 8.39 -2.11 7.50
N TYR A 76 7.59 -1.71 6.51
CA TYR A 76 6.79 -0.48 6.54
C TYR A 76 5.41 -0.67 7.21
N SER A 77 5.04 -1.90 7.60
CA SER A 77 3.71 -2.18 8.15
C SER A 77 3.54 -1.77 9.63
N GLY A 78 4.51 -1.04 10.17
CA GLY A 78 4.52 -0.59 11.56
C GLY A 78 4.70 -1.71 12.58
N ASN A 79 4.74 -1.32 13.85
CA ASN A 79 4.80 -2.24 14.98
C ASN A 79 3.39 -2.63 15.42
N ASN A 80 3.30 -3.83 15.99
CA ASN A 80 2.10 -4.49 16.47
C ASN A 80 1.18 -3.57 17.28
N THR A 81 -0.02 -3.26 16.76
CA THR A 81 -1.05 -2.45 17.46
C THR A 81 -2.01 -3.27 18.32
N GLY A 82 -1.64 -4.51 18.67
CA GLY A 82 -2.44 -5.38 19.53
C GLY A 82 -1.95 -5.38 20.98
N PHE A 83 -2.88 -5.35 21.94
CA PHE A 83 -2.62 -5.83 23.29
C PHE A 83 -2.52 -7.36 23.23
N GLU A 84 -1.42 -7.91 23.78
CA GLU A 84 -1.14 -9.34 23.95
C GLU A 84 -1.03 -10.21 22.67
N ASN A 85 0.20 -10.61 22.34
CA ASN A 85 0.62 -11.81 21.59
C ASN A 85 0.00 -12.16 20.21
N LYS A 86 -0.94 -11.40 19.62
CA LYS A 86 -1.49 -11.66 18.28
C LYS A 86 -1.78 -10.40 17.48
N ALA A 87 -0.75 -9.63 17.17
CA ALA A 87 -0.91 -8.47 16.31
C ALA A 87 -0.68 -8.81 14.83
N TYR A 88 -1.70 -8.54 14.02
CA TYR A 88 -1.63 -8.68 12.57
C TYR A 88 -0.91 -7.49 11.94
N LYS A 89 -0.16 -7.78 10.87
CA LYS A 89 0.35 -6.78 9.94
C LYS A 89 -0.44 -6.87 8.65
N LEU A 90 -0.75 -5.72 8.08
CA LEU A 90 -1.48 -5.63 6.82
C LEU A 90 -0.53 -5.18 5.71
N LEU A 91 -0.62 -5.86 4.57
CA LEU A 91 0.05 -5.48 3.34
C LEU A 91 -0.97 -5.44 2.21
N LEU A 92 -0.69 -4.58 1.22
CA LEU A 92 -1.43 -4.55 -0.03
C LEU A 92 -0.59 -5.16 -1.14
N LEU A 93 -1.26 -5.83 -2.06
CA LEU A 93 -0.72 -6.28 -3.32
C LEU A 93 -1.50 -5.56 -4.41
N CYS A 94 -0.83 -4.68 -5.16
CA CYS A 94 -1.47 -3.72 -6.06
C CYS A 94 -0.98 -3.91 -7.50
N GLU A 95 -1.89 -3.81 -8.46
CA GLU A 95 -1.53 -3.61 -9.86
C GLU A 95 -1.06 -2.17 -10.06
N VAL A 96 0.16 -2.01 -10.58
CA VAL A 96 0.83 -0.73 -10.80
C VAL A 96 1.28 -0.66 -12.25
N ALA A 97 1.00 0.46 -12.92
CA ALA A 97 1.31 0.71 -14.33
C ALA A 97 2.31 1.86 -14.49
#